data_AF-D0UMQ9-F1
#
_entry.id   AF-D0UMQ9-F1
#
_cell.length_a   1.000
_cell.length_b   1.000
_cell.length_c   1.000
_cell.angle_alpha   90.00
_cell.angle_beta   90.00
_cell.angle_gamma   90.00
#
_symmetry.space_group_name_H-M   'P 1'
#
loop_
_entity.id
_entity.type
_entity.pdbx_description
1 polymer ?
#
loop_
_entity_poly.entity_id
_entity_poly.type
_entity_poly.pdbx_seq_one_letter_code
_entity_poly.pdbx_strand_id
1 'polypeptide(L)'
;GRSCLIPNQGYLSESGASLVDQKLGLNIVPKTRVVKLVSDTFNYLRIDREKARMKRAVLERFPNVGRRFNRIGLPPKVGSFQFFVDGYRDADHWLRRFEVEPLPAAVTRQFQLQFERLVVLDYIIRNTDRGNDNWLIKYNNQNIKTAGEEEGWDMVQLPELKIAAIDNGLA
;
A
#
# COMPACT_ATOMS: atom_id res chain seq x y z
N GLY A 1 -17.35 -13.20 7.44
CA GLY A 1 -15.97 -12.78 7.80
C GLY A 1 -15.27 -13.94 8.48
N ARG A 2 -13.94 -13.86 8.65
CA ARG A 2 -13.17 -14.85 9.41
C ARG A 2 -13.49 -14.73 10.90
N SER A 3 -13.84 -15.82 11.56
CA SER A 3 -14.27 -15.83 12.97
C SER A 3 -13.14 -15.51 13.95
N CYS A 4 -11.88 -15.71 13.54
CA CYS A 4 -10.70 -15.41 14.35
C CYS A 4 -10.25 -13.94 14.29
N LEU A 5 -10.87 -13.10 13.44
CA LEU A 5 -10.51 -11.69 13.28
C LEU A 5 -11.56 -10.77 13.90
N ILE A 6 -11.10 -9.68 14.50
CA ILE A 6 -12.00 -8.67 15.07
C ILE A 6 -12.74 -7.95 13.94
N PRO A 7 -14.09 -7.88 13.96
CA PRO A 7 -14.86 -7.24 12.90
C PRO A 7 -14.50 -5.76 12.70
N ASN A 8 -14.43 -5.35 11.44
CA ASN A 8 -14.27 -3.94 11.02
C ASN A 8 -12.98 -3.24 11.52
N GLN A 9 -11.93 -4.01 11.81
CA GLN A 9 -10.61 -3.49 12.22
C GLN A 9 -9.51 -3.67 11.17
N GLY A 10 -9.85 -4.02 9.92
CA GLY A 10 -8.84 -4.27 8.89
C GLY A 10 -7.89 -3.09 8.65
N TYR A 11 -8.39 -1.85 8.73
CA TYR A 11 -7.54 -0.65 8.60
C TYR A 11 -6.53 -0.48 9.74
N LEU A 12 -6.83 -1.00 10.94
CA LEU A 12 -5.88 -1.06 12.05
C LEU A 12 -4.86 -2.16 11.82
N SER A 13 -5.27 -3.32 11.30
CA SER A 13 -4.37 -4.41 10.88
C SER A 13 -3.34 -3.90 9.85
N GLU A 14 -3.81 -3.21 8.81
CA GLU A 14 -2.95 -2.59 7.79
C GLU A 14 -1.90 -1.62 8.37
N SER A 15 -2.37 -0.73 9.25
CA SER A 15 -1.47 0.25 9.89
C SER A 15 -0.54 -0.42 10.90
N GLY A 16 -1.01 -1.48 11.56
CA GLY A 16 -0.26 -2.29 12.52
C GLY A 16 0.88 -3.05 11.86
N ALA A 17 0.67 -3.63 10.67
CA ALA A 17 1.72 -4.27 9.90
C ALA A 17 2.87 -3.31 9.57
N SER A 18 2.54 -2.07 9.14
CA SER A 18 3.56 -1.04 8.90
C SER A 18 4.28 -0.62 10.19
N LEU A 19 3.60 -0.60 11.33
CA LEU A 19 4.21 -0.31 12.63
C LEU A 19 5.20 -1.41 13.05
N VAL A 20 4.81 -2.69 12.91
CA VAL A 20 5.67 -3.84 13.22
C VAL A 20 6.89 -3.87 12.30
N ASP A 21 6.69 -3.65 10.99
CA ASP A 21 7.77 -3.55 10.01
C ASP A 21 8.82 -2.50 10.39
N GLN A 22 8.37 -1.29 10.75
CA GLN A 22 9.25 -0.20 11.20
C GLN A 22 9.97 -0.54 12.50
N LYS A 23 9.29 -1.18 13.45
CA LYS A 23 9.86 -1.55 14.75
C LYS A 23 10.97 -2.59 14.62
N LEU A 24 10.83 -3.50 13.66
CA LEU A 24 11.77 -4.59 13.39
C LEU A 24 12.82 -4.24 12.33
N GLY A 25 12.70 -3.09 11.66
CA GLY A 25 13.63 -2.66 10.61
C GLY A 25 13.57 -3.55 9.35
N LEU A 26 12.42 -4.16 9.07
CA LEU A 26 12.24 -5.04 7.90
C LEU A 26 12.21 -4.22 6.60
N ASN A 27 11.54 -3.08 6.62
CA ASN A 27 11.44 -2.13 5.51
C ASN A 27 10.86 -2.75 4.23
N ILE A 28 9.85 -3.60 4.37
CA ILE A 28 9.15 -4.26 3.25
C ILE A 28 7.67 -3.83 3.15
N VAL A 29 7.06 -3.33 4.23
CA VAL A 29 5.69 -2.80 4.16
C VAL A 29 5.74 -1.33 3.74
N PRO A 30 5.13 -0.92 2.60
CA PRO A 30 5.01 0.49 2.26
C PRO A 30 4.30 1.24 3.39
N LYS A 31 4.80 2.43 3.73
CA LYS A 31 4.34 3.16 4.92
C LYS A 31 2.82 3.31 4.93
N THR A 32 2.17 2.78 5.97
CA THR A 32 0.72 2.79 6.14
C THR A 32 0.34 3.44 7.46
N ARG A 33 -0.66 4.33 7.45
CA ARG A 33 -1.18 4.99 8.66
C ARG A 33 -2.70 5.10 8.64
N VAL A 34 -3.28 5.22 9.82
CA VAL A 34 -4.69 5.61 9.98
C VAL A 34 -4.84 7.09 9.66
N VAL A 35 -5.70 7.41 8.70
CA VAL A 35 -6.00 8.78 8.27
C VAL A 35 -7.50 9.03 8.22
N LYS A 36 -7.88 10.30 8.08
CA LYS A 36 -9.26 10.74 7.86
C LYS A 36 -9.32 11.52 6.54
N LEU A 37 -10.05 10.99 5.56
CA LEU A 37 -10.18 11.60 4.24
C LEU A 37 -11.65 11.87 3.90
N VAL A 38 -11.87 12.88 3.05
CA VAL A 38 -13.17 13.21 2.46
C VAL A 38 -12.98 13.23 0.94
N SER A 39 -13.83 12.53 0.20
CA SER A 39 -13.85 12.57 -1.27
C SER A 39 -15.24 12.25 -1.79
N ASP A 40 -15.74 12.97 -2.79
CA ASP A 40 -17.06 12.70 -3.39
C ASP A 40 -17.16 11.31 -4.04
N THR A 41 -16.02 10.70 -4.38
CA THR A 41 -15.91 9.36 -4.95
C THR A 41 -16.10 8.25 -3.91
N PHE A 42 -15.96 8.54 -2.60
CA PHE A 42 -16.18 7.52 -1.57
C PHE A 42 -17.67 7.16 -1.44
N ASN A 43 -17.95 5.93 -0.99
CA ASN A 43 -19.31 5.44 -0.80
C ASN A 43 -19.95 6.02 0.48
N TYR A 44 -20.79 7.04 0.36
CA TYR A 44 -21.53 7.63 1.48
C TYR A 44 -23.00 7.24 1.45
N LEU A 45 -23.62 7.20 2.63
CA LEU A 45 -25.08 7.08 2.74
C LEU A 45 -25.76 8.22 1.97
N ARG A 46 -26.91 7.93 1.36
CA ARG A 46 -27.70 8.92 0.63
C ARG A 46 -28.02 10.14 1.49
N ILE A 47 -28.35 9.91 2.75
CA ILE A 47 -28.65 10.96 3.75
C ILE A 47 -27.44 11.89 3.96
N ASP A 48 -26.21 11.37 4.00
CA ASP A 48 -25.01 12.20 4.17
C ASP A 48 -24.76 13.09 2.94
N ARG A 49 -24.99 12.53 1.74
CA ARG A 49 -24.89 13.30 0.49
C ARG A 49 -25.94 14.40 0.42
N GLU A 50 -27.19 14.10 0.77
CA GLU A 50 -28.28 15.08 0.78
C GLU A 50 -28.05 16.18 1.83
N LYS A 51 -27.63 15.81 3.04
CA LYS A 51 -27.23 16.77 4.10
C LYS A 51 -26.10 17.68 3.64
N ALA A 52 -25.06 17.13 3.00
CA ALA A 52 -23.94 17.91 2.50
C ALA A 52 -24.39 18.93 1.43
N ARG A 53 -25.24 18.50 0.48
CA ARG A 53 -25.83 19.38 -0.55
C ARG A 53 -26.71 20.48 0.06
N MET A 54 -27.61 20.12 0.97
CA MET A 54 -28.50 21.08 1.63
C MET A 54 -27.72 22.13 2.41
N LYS A 55 -26.72 21.72 3.22
CA LYS A 55 -25.88 22.66 3.98
C LYS A 55 -25.12 23.62 3.06
N ARG A 56 -24.65 23.13 1.90
CA ARG A 56 -23.99 23.95 0.90
C ARG A 56 -24.96 24.96 0.27
N ALA A 57 -26.16 24.53 -0.11
CA ALA A 57 -27.19 25.41 -0.66
C ALA A 57 -27.64 26.48 0.35
N VAL A 58 -27.79 26.12 1.63
CA VAL A 58 -28.14 27.09 2.69
C VAL A 58 -27.01 28.09 2.92
N LEU A 59 -25.76 27.66 2.87
CA LEU A 59 -24.61 28.56 2.97
C LEU A 59 -24.57 29.57 1.81
N GLU A 60 -24.81 29.10 0.58
CA GLU A 60 -24.83 29.95 -0.62
C GLU A 60 -26.01 30.93 -0.61
N ARG A 61 -27.19 30.51 -0.14
CA ARG A 61 -28.42 31.33 -0.14
C ARG A 61 -28.54 32.25 1.07
N PHE A 62 -28.09 31.81 2.24
CA PHE A 62 -28.20 32.55 3.51
C PHE A 62 -26.86 32.50 4.27
N PRO A 63 -25.88 33.35 3.89
CA PRO A 63 -24.52 33.30 4.44
C PRO A 63 -24.48 33.45 5.98
N ASN A 64 -25.36 34.28 6.54
CA ASN A 64 -25.45 34.52 7.99
C ASN A 64 -25.91 33.30 8.79
N VAL A 65 -26.69 32.41 8.17
CA VAL A 65 -27.14 31.14 8.75
C VAL A 65 -26.08 30.06 8.50
N GLY A 66 -25.54 30.01 7.28
CA GLY A 66 -24.55 29.01 6.88
C GLY A 66 -23.22 29.10 7.64
N ARG A 67 -22.79 30.30 8.06
CA ARG A 67 -21.59 30.49 8.91
C ARG A 67 -21.68 29.79 10.26
N ARG A 68 -22.89 29.43 10.72
CA ARG A 68 -23.09 28.65 11.96
C ARG A 68 -22.86 27.15 11.77
N PHE A 69 -22.69 26.67 10.54
CA PHE A 69 -22.37 25.27 10.31
C PHE A 69 -20.90 24.99 10.59
N ASN A 70 -20.64 24.25 11.68
CA ASN A 70 -19.29 23.79 12.03
C ASN A 70 -18.65 22.89 10.96
N ARG A 71 -19.45 22.35 10.04
CA ARG A 71 -18.98 21.52 8.93
C ARG A 71 -19.89 21.61 7.72
N ILE A 72 -19.29 21.91 6.59
CA ILE A 72 -19.90 21.88 5.26
C ILE A 72 -19.23 20.74 4.47
N GLY A 73 -20.03 19.99 3.71
CA GLY A 73 -19.55 18.84 2.93
C GLY A 73 -19.74 17.48 3.61
N LEU A 74 -19.17 16.45 3.00
CA LEU A 74 -19.29 15.05 3.41
C LEU A 74 -18.49 14.76 4.70
N PRO A 75 -18.93 13.77 5.50
CA PRO A 75 -18.18 13.37 6.69
C PRO A 75 -16.85 12.67 6.31
N PRO A 76 -15.79 12.82 7.12
CA PRO A 76 -14.51 12.17 6.89
C PRO A 76 -14.63 10.70 7.23
N LYS A 77 -14.03 9.88 6.39
CA LYS A 77 -13.92 8.44 6.62
C LYS A 77 -12.55 8.13 7.19
N VAL A 78 -12.56 7.37 8.29
CA VAL A 78 -11.36 6.77 8.86
C VAL A 78 -11.00 5.54 8.04
N GLY A 79 -9.72 5.38 7.72
CA GLY A 79 -9.20 4.21 7.03
C GLY A 79 -7.68 4.19 7.02
N SER A 80 -7.11 3.11 6.52
CA SER A 80 -5.68 2.98 6.28
C SER A 80 -5.33 3.69 4.98
N PHE A 81 -4.17 4.35 4.98
CA PHE A 81 -3.60 4.97 3.80
C PHE A 81 -2.17 4.50 3.67
N GLN A 82 -1.94 3.66 2.68
CA GLN A 82 -0.65 3.07 2.34
C GLN A 82 -0.03 3.84 1.18
N PHE A 83 1.29 4.05 1.23
CA PHE A 83 2.02 4.63 0.11
C PHE A 83 2.05 3.68 -1.09
N PHE A 84 1.76 4.23 -2.26
CA PHE A 84 1.89 3.51 -3.52
C PHE A 84 3.37 3.25 -3.83
N VAL A 85 3.68 2.05 -4.34
CA VAL A 85 5.02 1.66 -4.75
C VAL A 85 5.07 1.42 -6.25
N ASP A 86 6.05 2.05 -6.92
CA ASP A 86 6.15 2.04 -8.38
C ASP A 86 7.16 1.00 -8.92
N GLY A 87 6.81 0.41 -10.06
CA GLY A 87 7.62 -0.61 -10.74
C GLY A 87 7.61 -2.00 -10.08
N TYR A 88 6.64 -2.26 -9.21
CA TYR A 88 6.41 -3.57 -8.61
C TYR A 88 5.38 -4.38 -9.41
N ARG A 89 5.49 -5.71 -9.39
CA ARG A 89 4.48 -6.64 -9.90
C ARG A 89 4.25 -7.75 -8.90
N ASP A 90 3.12 -8.45 -9.02
CA ASP A 90 2.74 -9.60 -8.20
C ASP A 90 3.88 -10.61 -8.10
N ALA A 91 4.09 -11.20 -6.92
CA ALA A 91 5.16 -12.16 -6.74
C ALA A 91 4.96 -13.39 -7.63
N ASP A 92 3.73 -13.88 -7.80
CA ASP A 92 3.41 -14.99 -8.72
C ASP A 92 3.94 -14.74 -10.15
N HIS A 93 3.84 -13.51 -10.65
CA HIS A 93 4.37 -13.13 -11.97
C HIS A 93 5.87 -13.37 -12.09
N TRP A 94 6.63 -12.99 -11.06
CA TRP A 94 8.09 -13.11 -11.04
C TRP A 94 8.57 -14.51 -10.70
N LEU A 95 7.93 -15.18 -9.74
CA LEU A 95 8.27 -16.54 -9.33
C LEU A 95 8.19 -17.51 -10.52
N ARG A 96 7.12 -17.45 -11.31
CA ARG A 96 6.99 -18.25 -12.54
C ARG A 96 8.09 -17.98 -13.56
N ARG A 97 8.59 -16.75 -13.65
CA ARG A 97 9.72 -16.41 -14.53
C ARG A 97 11.03 -16.98 -14.00
N PHE A 98 11.23 -16.92 -12.68
CA PHE A 98 12.44 -17.46 -12.04
C PHE A 98 12.53 -19.00 -12.11
N GLU A 99 11.40 -19.69 -12.26
CA GLU A 99 11.39 -21.14 -12.54
C GLU A 99 11.94 -21.48 -13.94
N VAL A 100 11.65 -20.64 -14.93
CA VAL A 100 12.11 -20.84 -16.32
C VAL A 100 13.53 -20.29 -16.52
N GLU A 101 13.80 -19.10 -15.97
CA GLU A 101 15.09 -18.42 -16.04
C GLU A 101 15.56 -18.07 -14.61
N PRO A 102 16.38 -18.96 -13.99
CA PRO A 102 16.83 -18.76 -12.62
C PRO A 102 17.61 -17.46 -12.42
N LEU A 103 17.38 -16.82 -11.28
CA LEU A 103 18.10 -15.62 -10.88
C LEU A 103 19.62 -15.87 -10.76
N PRO A 104 20.47 -14.89 -11.14
CA PRO A 104 21.89 -14.94 -10.83
C PRO A 104 22.15 -15.08 -9.33
N ALA A 105 23.17 -15.83 -8.93
CA ALA A 105 23.43 -16.18 -7.52
C ALA A 105 23.47 -14.97 -6.57
N ALA A 106 24.01 -13.83 -7.02
CA ALA A 106 24.04 -12.59 -6.24
C ALA A 106 22.63 -12.05 -5.93
N VAL A 107 21.71 -12.10 -6.90
CA VAL A 107 20.32 -11.64 -6.74
C VAL A 107 19.49 -12.67 -5.97
N THR A 108 19.76 -13.96 -6.17
CA THR A 108 19.10 -15.03 -5.39
C THR A 108 19.30 -14.85 -3.89
N ARG A 109 20.51 -14.46 -3.46
CA ARG A 109 20.77 -14.16 -2.05
C ARG A 109 19.99 -12.93 -1.57
N GLN A 110 19.85 -11.88 -2.38
CA GLN A 110 19.04 -10.71 -2.03
C GLN A 110 17.56 -11.08 -1.91
N PHE A 111 17.04 -11.86 -2.86
CA PHE A 111 15.68 -12.38 -2.82
C PHE A 111 15.40 -13.18 -1.55
N GLN A 112 16.28 -14.12 -1.22
CA GLN A 112 16.18 -14.92 0.00
C GLN A 112 16.08 -14.04 1.25
N LEU A 113 16.95 -13.04 1.39
CA LEU A 113 16.94 -12.13 2.55
C LEU A 113 15.66 -11.27 2.62
N GLN A 114 15.16 -10.80 1.48
CA GLN A 114 13.89 -10.06 1.41
C GLN A 114 12.70 -10.97 1.78
N PHE A 115 12.72 -12.22 1.30
CA PHE A 115 11.67 -13.19 1.57
C PHE A 115 11.67 -13.62 3.05
N GLU A 116 12.84 -13.80 3.67
CA GLU A 116 12.94 -14.05 5.10
C GLU A 116 12.30 -12.94 5.94
N ARG A 117 12.43 -11.67 5.53
CA ARG A 117 11.74 -10.55 6.18
C ARG A 117 10.22 -10.64 6.06
N LEU A 118 9.72 -11.04 4.89
CA LEU A 118 8.28 -11.27 4.67
C LEU A 118 7.76 -12.37 5.59
N VAL A 119 8.49 -13.50 5.68
CA VAL A 119 8.16 -14.61 6.56
C VAL A 119 8.12 -14.17 8.02
N VAL A 120 9.14 -13.42 8.48
CA VAL A 120 9.18 -12.88 9.84
C VAL A 120 7.98 -11.98 10.12
N LEU A 121 7.67 -11.05 9.22
CA LEU A 121 6.52 -10.15 9.36
C LEU A 121 5.22 -10.94 9.49
N ASP A 122 4.90 -11.77 8.49
CA ASP A 122 3.64 -12.50 8.41
C ASP A 122 3.46 -13.49 9.56
N TYR A 123 4.55 -14.08 10.03
CA TYR A 123 4.51 -14.98 11.17
C TYR A 123 4.22 -14.22 12.48
N ILE A 124 4.89 -13.08 12.70
CA ILE A 124 4.71 -12.27 13.92
C ILE A 124 3.29 -11.69 14.00
N ILE A 125 2.78 -11.13 12.90
CA ILE A 125 1.43 -10.57 12.87
C ILE A 125 0.37 -11.66 12.69
N ARG A 126 0.77 -12.90 12.47
CA ARG A 126 -0.09 -14.04 12.12
C ARG A 126 -1.04 -13.75 10.96
N ASN A 127 -0.48 -13.25 9.86
CA ASN A 127 -1.26 -12.92 8.67
C ASN A 127 -2.03 -14.15 8.18
N THR A 128 -3.34 -13.99 8.00
CA THR A 128 -4.24 -15.07 7.60
C THR A 128 -4.53 -15.07 6.10
N ASP A 129 -4.03 -14.09 5.34
CA ASP A 129 -4.36 -13.89 3.92
C ASP A 129 -3.16 -13.63 2.99
N ARG A 130 -1.99 -14.20 3.28
CA ARG A 130 -0.83 -14.07 2.39
C ARG A 130 -0.89 -15.09 1.25
N GLY A 131 -1.41 -14.67 0.09
CA GLY A 131 -1.22 -15.33 -1.21
C GLY A 131 -0.04 -14.75 -2.00
N ASN A 132 0.39 -15.41 -3.09
CA ASN A 132 1.48 -14.93 -3.97
C ASN A 132 1.10 -13.72 -4.85
N ASP A 133 -0.18 -13.34 -4.83
CA ASP A 133 -0.76 -12.13 -5.39
C ASP A 133 -0.71 -10.94 -4.41
N ASN A 134 -0.62 -11.21 -3.09
CA ASN A 134 -0.69 -10.20 -2.04
C ASN A 134 0.68 -9.68 -1.58
N TRP A 135 1.76 -10.00 -2.28
CA TRP A 135 3.06 -9.36 -2.09
C TRP A 135 3.70 -9.16 -3.45
N LEU A 136 4.49 -8.10 -3.55
CA LEU A 136 5.02 -7.64 -4.82
C LEU A 136 6.54 -7.79 -4.86
N ILE A 137 7.06 -8.02 -6.05
CA ILE A 137 8.48 -8.02 -6.35
C ILE A 137 8.76 -6.92 -7.36
N LYS A 138 9.78 -6.12 -7.08
CA LYS A 138 10.43 -5.23 -8.04
C LYS A 138 11.79 -5.84 -8.37
N TYR A 139 11.96 -6.22 -9.62
CA TYR A 139 13.22 -6.76 -10.12
C TYR A 139 13.66 -5.96 -11.35
N ASN A 140 14.81 -5.30 -11.23
CA ASN A 140 15.45 -4.60 -12.33
C ASN A 140 16.57 -5.48 -12.88
N ASN A 141 16.30 -6.17 -13.99
CA ASN A 141 17.34 -6.84 -14.74
C ASN A 141 18.18 -5.78 -15.47
N GLN A 142 19.51 -5.90 -15.43
CA GLN A 142 20.39 -5.02 -16.18
C GLN A 142 20.25 -5.30 -17.68
N ASN A 143 19.22 -4.74 -18.31
CA ASN A 143 19.23 -4.53 -19.75
C ASN A 143 19.46 -3.03 -19.97
N ILE A 144 20.70 -2.73 -20.34
CA ILE A 144 21.18 -1.61 -21.14
C ILE A 144 20.04 -0.64 -21.48
N LYS A 145 20.07 0.57 -20.90
CA LYS A 145 19.35 1.70 -21.50
C LYS A 145 19.74 1.71 -22.98
N THR A 146 18.78 1.46 -23.87
CA THR A 146 18.99 1.61 -25.31
C THR A 146 19.67 2.94 -25.54
N ALA A 147 20.83 2.88 -26.21
CA ALA A 147 21.69 3.99 -26.54
C ALA A 147 20.88 5.23 -26.94
N GLY A 148 20.78 6.17 -26.02
CA GLY A 148 20.47 7.56 -26.25
C GLY A 148 21.66 8.32 -25.69
N GLU A 149 22.39 8.93 -26.62
CA GLU A 149 23.59 9.74 -26.43
C GLU A 149 23.59 10.54 -25.13
N GLU A 150 24.58 10.33 -24.26
CA GLU A 150 25.26 11.38 -23.50
C GLU A 150 26.45 10.78 -22.73
N GLU A 151 27.65 11.27 -23.06
CA GLU A 151 28.91 10.90 -22.42
C GLU A 151 28.92 11.29 -20.94
N GLY A 152 28.90 10.31 -20.04
CA GLY A 152 29.17 10.54 -18.63
C GLY A 152 29.16 9.25 -17.84
N TRP A 153 30.36 8.69 -17.58
CA TRP A 153 30.63 7.58 -16.64
C TRP A 153 29.40 6.78 -16.22
N ASP A 154 28.89 5.93 -17.12
CA ASP A 154 27.68 5.15 -16.88
C ASP A 154 27.88 4.25 -15.65
N MET A 155 27.26 4.64 -14.53
CA MET A 155 27.21 3.82 -13.33
C MET A 155 26.45 2.53 -13.69
N VAL A 156 27.17 1.42 -13.78
CA VAL A 156 26.58 0.08 -13.93
C VAL A 156 25.67 -0.15 -12.72
N GLN A 157 24.36 0.03 -12.90
CA GLN A 157 23.38 -0.18 -11.84
C GLN A 157 23.26 -1.67 -11.53
N LEU A 158 23.90 -2.15 -10.46
CA LEU A 158 23.79 -3.54 -10.00
C LEU A 158 22.33 -4.01 -9.98
N PRO A 159 22.06 -5.26 -10.41
CA PRO A 159 20.70 -5.79 -10.39
C PRO A 159 20.16 -5.73 -8.96
N GLU A 160 18.99 -5.10 -8.81
CA GLU A 160 18.35 -4.88 -7.52
C GLU A 160 17.00 -5.60 -7.49
N LEU A 161 16.78 -6.35 -6.42
CA LEU A 161 15.49 -6.97 -6.12
C LEU A 161 14.96 -6.48 -4.77
N LYS A 162 13.70 -6.04 -4.76
CA LYS A 162 12.99 -5.64 -3.54
C LYS A 162 11.62 -6.31 -3.46
N ILE A 163 11.21 -6.64 -2.24
CA ILE A 163 9.85 -7.10 -1.93
C ILE A 163 9.05 -5.97 -1.31
N ALA A 164 7.76 -5.89 -1.64
CA ALA A 164 6.79 -5.07 -0.94
C ALA A 164 5.64 -5.93 -0.41
N ALA A 165 5.40 -5.89 0.90
CA ALA A 165 4.28 -6.57 1.55
C ALA A 165 3.06 -5.63 1.59
N ILE A 166 2.07 -5.91 0.75
CA ILE A 166 0.81 -5.15 0.64
C ILE A 166 -0.35 -5.96 1.23
N ASP A 167 -1.54 -5.39 1.29
CA ASP A 167 -2.78 -6.09 1.72
C ASP A 167 -2.62 -6.87 3.04
N ASN A 168 -2.41 -6.14 4.14
CA ASN A 168 -2.20 -6.70 5.47
C ASN A 168 -3.44 -6.55 6.36
N GLY A 169 -4.62 -6.40 5.76
CA GLY A 169 -5.87 -6.10 6.46
C GLY A 169 -6.47 -7.27 7.25
N LEU A 170 -5.93 -8.48 7.09
CA LEU A 170 -6.43 -9.72 7.68
C LEU A 170 -5.34 -10.45 8.49
N ALA A 171 -4.71 -9.74 9.41
CA ALA A 171 -3.75 -10.28 10.39
C ALA A 171 -4.31 -10.18 11.82
#